data_AF-A0A7R9V9N0-F1
#
_entry.id   AF-A0A7R9V9N0-F1
#
_cell.length_a   1.000
_cell.length_b   1.000
_cell.length_c   1.000
_cell.angle_alpha   90.00
_cell.angle_beta   90.00
_cell.angle_gamma   90.00
#
_symmetry.space_group_name_H-M   'P 1'
#
loop_
_entity.id
_entity.type
_entity.pdbx_description
1 polymer ?
#
loop_
_entity_poly.entity_id
_entity_poly.type
_entity_poly.pdbx_seq_one_letter_code
_entity_poly.pdbx_strand_id
1 'polypeptide(L)'
;RVSSCDGGAIAAATVFRALDYALANGAHVVSMSFGSSYQYGFYPLAPAPSYHAEWTAAYARALAPLADAGVLAVAAAGNNALDIDNLVRLGWSYLPCAAGASNVVCVGATDVYDSPAGFSNRGEKSVHVGAPGVQIYSTLFSNATGGEGLVHTYGPLNGTSMAAPVVSGAAALALSLLGAADGNFYRAQQVRDLLLSSASRPLGGPLPWLTQSRLNAGTTMLQATQKMTDVLSPMAPLFSSATLPAAVSFRGLQEAYFAAAGSQFTPETVGAKLDSGVRAVPSSGSLSLFELRGFKYSAGVVAVLSSYLQLNATGLWALRVSGGVDPATVF
;
A
#
# COMPACT_ATOMS: atom_id res chain seq x y z
N ARG A 1 -5.88 -1.70 -27.46
CA ARG A 1 -4.57 -2.34 -27.21
C ARG A 1 -4.11 -1.95 -25.82
N VAL A 2 -3.56 -2.87 -25.04
CA VAL A 2 -3.20 -2.69 -23.63
C VAL A 2 -1.85 -3.38 -23.35
N SER A 3 -0.68 -2.81 -23.68
CA SER A 3 0.72 -3.17 -23.26
C SER A 3 1.32 -4.60 -23.44
N SER A 4 2.39 -4.90 -24.22
CA SER A 4 3.08 -6.21 -24.44
C SER A 4 4.60 -6.13 -24.32
N CYS A 5 5.25 -7.27 -24.07
CA CYS A 5 6.62 -7.36 -23.56
C CYS A 5 7.75 -6.93 -24.52
N ASP A 6 7.52 -6.86 -25.84
CA ASP A 6 8.57 -6.46 -26.79
C ASP A 6 8.22 -5.22 -27.64
N GLY A 7 7.03 -4.62 -27.41
CA GLY A 7 6.58 -3.42 -28.12
C GLY A 7 5.45 -2.64 -27.44
N GLY A 8 5.10 -2.99 -26.19
CA GLY A 8 4.16 -2.22 -25.38
C GLY A 8 2.69 -2.27 -25.82
N ALA A 9 2.20 -3.33 -26.49
CA ALA A 9 0.75 -3.55 -26.69
C ALA A 9 0.23 -5.02 -26.55
N ILE A 10 -0.46 -5.41 -25.45
CA ILE A 10 -1.17 -6.71 -25.31
C ILE A 10 -2.58 -6.52 -25.88
N ALA A 11 -3.09 -7.53 -26.58
CA ALA A 11 -4.47 -7.53 -27.04
C ALA A 11 -5.41 -7.66 -25.82
N ALA A 12 -6.51 -6.90 -25.78
CA ALA A 12 -7.47 -6.99 -24.68
C ALA A 12 -7.99 -8.43 -24.47
N ALA A 13 -8.17 -9.20 -25.56
CA ALA A 13 -8.54 -10.60 -25.49
C ALA A 13 -7.53 -11.46 -24.69
N THR A 14 -6.23 -11.17 -24.76
CA THR A 14 -5.20 -11.84 -23.96
C THR A 14 -5.32 -11.45 -22.50
N VAL A 15 -5.60 -10.17 -22.20
CA VAL A 15 -5.88 -9.72 -20.83
C VAL A 15 -7.08 -10.48 -20.27
N PHE A 16 -8.17 -10.59 -21.03
CA PHE A 16 -9.38 -11.29 -20.59
C PHE A 16 -9.11 -12.77 -20.31
N ARG A 17 -8.38 -13.47 -21.20
CA ARG A 17 -7.94 -14.84 -20.94
C ARG A 17 -7.06 -14.97 -19.70
N ALA A 18 -6.22 -13.98 -19.41
CA ALA A 18 -5.40 -13.99 -18.20
C ALA A 18 -6.23 -13.78 -16.93
N LEU A 19 -7.30 -12.98 -16.98
CA LEU A 19 -8.26 -12.84 -15.88
C LEU A 19 -9.00 -14.15 -15.64
N ASP A 20 -9.48 -14.81 -16.71
CA ASP A 20 -10.12 -16.13 -16.62
C ASP A 20 -9.17 -17.17 -16.02
N TYR A 21 -7.90 -17.17 -16.47
CA TYR A 21 -6.87 -18.05 -15.93
C TYR A 21 -6.62 -17.79 -14.44
N ALA A 22 -6.51 -16.52 -14.03
CA ALA A 22 -6.28 -16.16 -12.63
C ALA A 22 -7.44 -16.65 -11.74
N LEU A 23 -8.68 -16.46 -12.19
CA LEU A 23 -9.86 -16.96 -11.49
C LEU A 23 -9.86 -18.49 -11.40
N ALA A 24 -9.60 -19.19 -12.51
CA ALA A 24 -9.56 -20.66 -12.54
C ALA A 24 -8.45 -21.25 -11.66
N ASN A 25 -7.38 -20.51 -11.39
CA ASN A 25 -6.28 -20.91 -10.51
C ASN A 25 -6.44 -20.42 -9.07
N GLY A 26 -7.59 -19.86 -8.70
CA GLY A 26 -7.89 -19.48 -7.32
C GLY A 26 -7.20 -18.20 -6.85
N ALA A 27 -6.93 -17.25 -7.75
CA ALA A 27 -6.39 -15.96 -7.36
C ALA A 27 -7.43 -15.15 -6.56
N HIS A 28 -7.05 -14.67 -5.38
CA HIS A 28 -7.88 -13.77 -4.58
C HIS A 28 -7.63 -12.28 -4.89
N VAL A 29 -6.47 -11.96 -5.47
CA VAL A 29 -6.08 -10.63 -5.93
C VAL A 29 -5.44 -10.74 -7.31
N VAL A 30 -5.85 -9.89 -8.24
CA VAL A 30 -5.18 -9.73 -9.55
C VAL A 30 -4.57 -8.34 -9.65
N SER A 31 -3.26 -8.27 -9.91
CA SER A 31 -2.52 -7.02 -10.06
C SER A 31 -2.36 -6.68 -11.55
N MET A 32 -2.93 -5.55 -11.97
CA MET A 32 -2.96 -5.09 -13.36
C MET A 32 -2.12 -3.82 -13.51
N SER A 33 -0.81 -4.00 -13.68
CA SER A 33 0.17 -2.93 -13.89
C SER A 33 0.24 -2.47 -15.34
N PHE A 34 -0.90 -2.36 -16.01
CA PHE A 34 -1.04 -1.92 -17.39
C PHE A 34 -2.24 -0.98 -17.52
N GLY A 35 -2.29 -0.22 -18.63
CA GLY A 35 -3.35 0.76 -18.86
C GLY A 35 -3.56 1.06 -20.34
N SER A 36 -4.51 1.96 -20.59
CA SER A 36 -4.78 2.46 -21.94
C SER A 36 -3.62 3.35 -22.43
N SER A 37 -3.30 3.25 -23.72
CA SER A 37 -2.23 4.03 -24.33
C SER A 37 -2.77 5.39 -24.79
N TYR A 38 -2.35 6.44 -24.11
CA TYR A 38 -2.61 7.83 -24.46
C TYR A 38 -1.28 8.59 -24.53
N GLN A 39 -1.25 9.71 -25.25
CA GLN A 39 -0.11 10.62 -25.21
C GLN A 39 0.00 11.27 -23.81
N TYR A 40 1.23 11.54 -23.38
CA TYR A 40 1.47 12.31 -22.16
C TYR A 40 0.81 13.70 -22.25
N GLY A 41 0.03 14.09 -21.24
CA GLY A 41 -0.71 15.34 -21.19
C GLY A 41 -1.92 15.40 -22.13
N PHE A 42 -2.37 14.25 -22.68
CA PHE A 42 -3.54 14.22 -23.54
C PHE A 42 -4.78 14.83 -22.86
N TYR A 43 -5.48 15.69 -23.61
CA TYR A 43 -6.70 16.33 -23.15
C TYR A 43 -7.76 16.23 -24.27
N PRO A 44 -8.87 15.49 -24.07
CA PRO A 44 -9.90 15.37 -25.07
C PRO A 44 -10.64 16.69 -25.27
N LEU A 45 -10.75 17.13 -26.53
CA LEU A 45 -11.51 18.33 -26.92
C LEU A 45 -12.89 18.02 -27.51
N ALA A 46 -13.22 16.72 -27.65
CA ALA A 46 -14.47 16.24 -28.21
C ALA A 46 -14.92 14.94 -27.52
N PRO A 47 -16.21 14.58 -27.63
CA PRO A 47 -16.71 13.28 -27.18
C PRO A 47 -15.92 12.13 -27.81
N ALA A 48 -15.76 11.05 -27.04
CA ALA A 48 -15.07 9.87 -27.51
C ALA A 48 -15.79 9.22 -28.69
N PRO A 49 -15.05 8.61 -29.64
CA PRO A 49 -15.63 7.68 -30.59
C PRO A 49 -16.41 6.55 -29.89
N SER A 50 -17.48 6.06 -30.53
CA SER A 50 -18.40 5.06 -29.95
C SER A 50 -17.72 3.79 -29.45
N TYR A 51 -16.60 3.38 -30.09
CA TYR A 51 -15.85 2.19 -29.69
C TYR A 51 -15.32 2.26 -28.25
N HIS A 52 -15.13 3.45 -27.66
CA HIS A 52 -14.71 3.57 -26.25
C HIS A 52 -15.74 2.97 -25.29
N ALA A 53 -17.03 3.18 -25.54
CA ALA A 53 -18.09 2.58 -24.76
C ALA A 53 -18.08 1.05 -24.88
N GLU A 54 -17.83 0.53 -26.09
CA GLU A 54 -17.71 -0.91 -26.33
C GLU A 54 -16.52 -1.52 -25.57
N TRP A 55 -15.36 -0.84 -25.54
CA TRP A 55 -14.21 -1.29 -24.76
C TRP A 55 -14.47 -1.28 -23.25
N THR A 56 -15.11 -0.23 -22.73
CA THR A 56 -15.49 -0.17 -21.31
C THR A 56 -16.42 -1.33 -20.96
N ALA A 57 -17.45 -1.56 -21.78
CA ALA A 57 -18.39 -2.67 -21.58
C ALA A 57 -17.68 -4.03 -21.67
N ALA A 58 -16.71 -4.20 -22.57
CA ALA A 58 -15.94 -5.44 -22.68
C ALA A 58 -15.08 -5.70 -21.44
N TYR A 59 -14.39 -4.68 -20.91
CA TYR A 59 -13.62 -4.80 -19.68
C TYR A 59 -14.51 -5.05 -18.45
N ALA A 60 -15.65 -4.37 -18.35
CA ALA A 60 -16.61 -4.61 -17.28
C ALA A 60 -17.13 -6.06 -17.31
N ARG A 61 -17.46 -6.61 -18.49
CA ARG A 61 -17.84 -8.02 -18.65
C ARG A 61 -16.71 -8.99 -18.26
N ALA A 62 -15.46 -8.67 -18.60
CA ALA A 62 -14.32 -9.52 -18.24
C ALA A 62 -13.98 -9.48 -16.74
N LEU A 63 -14.28 -8.38 -16.05
CA LEU A 63 -14.07 -8.23 -14.60
C LEU A 63 -15.23 -8.78 -13.76
N ALA A 64 -16.43 -8.90 -14.34
CA ALA A 64 -17.62 -9.34 -13.62
C ALA A 64 -17.46 -10.73 -12.96
N PRO A 65 -16.93 -11.79 -13.62
CA PRO A 65 -16.72 -13.08 -12.96
C PRO A 65 -15.79 -13.01 -11.75
N LEU A 66 -14.75 -12.15 -11.81
CA LEU A 66 -13.85 -11.91 -10.69
C LEU A 66 -14.59 -11.18 -9.56
N ALA A 67 -15.43 -10.20 -9.89
CA ALA A 67 -16.22 -9.47 -8.91
C ALA A 67 -17.23 -10.40 -8.19
N ASP A 68 -17.96 -11.21 -8.96
CA ASP A 68 -18.94 -12.17 -8.45
C ASP A 68 -18.28 -13.23 -7.56
N ALA A 69 -17.06 -13.65 -7.92
CA ALA A 69 -16.26 -14.57 -7.13
C ALA A 69 -15.55 -13.90 -5.94
N GLY A 70 -15.67 -12.60 -5.71
CA GLY A 70 -15.01 -11.91 -4.59
C GLY A 70 -13.49 -11.73 -4.75
N VAL A 71 -12.99 -11.74 -5.99
CA VAL A 71 -11.57 -11.49 -6.34
C VAL A 71 -11.33 -9.99 -6.50
N LEU A 72 -10.32 -9.46 -5.82
CA LEU A 72 -9.97 -8.04 -5.89
C LEU A 72 -9.11 -7.76 -7.13
N ALA A 73 -9.47 -6.74 -7.90
CA ALA A 73 -8.72 -6.29 -9.05
C ALA A 73 -8.00 -4.97 -8.72
N VAL A 74 -6.67 -4.92 -8.80
CA VAL A 74 -5.88 -3.73 -8.49
C VAL A 74 -5.24 -3.20 -9.77
N ALA A 75 -5.63 -2.00 -10.20
CA ALA A 75 -5.26 -1.41 -11.49
C ALA A 75 -4.36 -0.19 -11.33
N ALA A 76 -3.33 -0.08 -12.15
CA ALA A 76 -2.54 1.15 -12.26
C ALA A 76 -3.36 2.29 -12.90
N ALA A 77 -3.24 3.51 -12.36
CA ALA A 77 -3.94 4.68 -12.91
C ALA A 77 -3.34 5.18 -14.24
N GLY A 78 -2.08 4.85 -14.53
CA GLY A 78 -1.37 5.28 -15.73
C GLY A 78 -0.33 6.38 -15.52
N ASN A 79 0.57 6.53 -16.49
CA ASN A 79 1.78 7.37 -16.39
C ASN A 79 1.80 8.51 -17.41
N ASN A 80 0.63 9.07 -17.73
CA ASN A 80 0.45 10.01 -18.83
C ASN A 80 0.05 11.42 -18.35
N ALA A 81 0.07 11.71 -17.04
CA ALA A 81 -0.36 12.98 -16.45
C ALA A 81 -1.78 13.44 -16.86
N LEU A 82 -2.70 12.48 -17.02
CA LEU A 82 -4.07 12.71 -17.47
C LEU A 82 -5.02 12.95 -16.29
N ASP A 83 -6.09 13.69 -16.57
CA ASP A 83 -7.29 13.72 -15.74
C ASP A 83 -8.28 12.67 -16.25
N ILE A 84 -8.38 11.53 -15.54
CA ILE A 84 -9.28 10.43 -15.88
C ILE A 84 -10.75 10.83 -15.70
N ASP A 85 -11.07 11.71 -14.75
CA ASP A 85 -12.45 12.17 -14.57
C ASP A 85 -12.90 12.98 -15.80
N ASN A 86 -12.00 13.79 -16.36
CA ASN A 86 -12.26 14.50 -17.61
C ASN A 86 -12.39 13.55 -18.82
N LEU A 87 -11.58 12.48 -18.89
CA LEU A 87 -11.73 11.44 -19.91
C LEU A 87 -13.13 10.82 -19.84
N VAL A 88 -13.49 10.30 -18.66
CA VAL A 88 -14.76 9.59 -18.43
C VAL A 88 -15.97 10.50 -18.71
N ARG A 89 -15.90 11.78 -18.32
CA ARG A 89 -16.94 12.78 -18.57
C ARG A 89 -17.25 12.94 -20.07
N LEU A 90 -16.25 12.80 -20.93
CA LEU A 90 -16.39 12.91 -22.39
C LEU A 90 -16.55 11.54 -23.07
N GLY A 91 -16.81 10.47 -22.32
CA GLY A 91 -17.02 9.12 -22.84
C GLY A 91 -15.73 8.38 -23.20
N TRP A 92 -14.56 8.94 -22.89
CA TRP A 92 -13.27 8.27 -23.05
C TRP A 92 -13.03 7.32 -21.87
N SER A 93 -12.16 6.33 -22.06
CA SER A 93 -11.94 5.27 -21.07
C SER A 93 -10.45 5.12 -20.77
N TYR A 94 -10.11 4.89 -19.49
CA TYR A 94 -8.78 4.47 -19.08
C TYR A 94 -8.85 3.10 -18.39
N LEU A 95 -8.78 2.03 -19.19
CA LEU A 95 -9.01 0.67 -18.74
C LEU A 95 -7.70 -0.01 -18.31
N PRO A 96 -7.71 -0.87 -17.25
CA PRO A 96 -8.88 -1.32 -16.49
C PRO A 96 -9.29 -0.39 -15.33
N CYS A 97 -8.47 0.60 -14.96
CA CYS A 97 -8.71 1.52 -13.83
C CYS A 97 -10.13 2.11 -13.79
N ALA A 98 -10.63 2.61 -14.92
CA ALA A 98 -11.93 3.25 -15.07
C ALA A 98 -12.97 2.32 -15.73
N ALA A 99 -12.88 1.01 -15.47
CA ALA A 99 -13.87 0.04 -15.98
C ALA A 99 -15.23 0.09 -15.25
N GLY A 100 -15.32 0.80 -14.11
CA GLY A 100 -16.56 0.95 -13.33
C GLY A 100 -16.97 -0.29 -12.53
N ALA A 101 -16.10 -1.30 -12.43
CA ALA A 101 -16.36 -2.51 -11.64
C ALA A 101 -16.11 -2.26 -10.15
N SER A 102 -17.00 -2.75 -9.28
CA SER A 102 -16.96 -2.53 -7.83
C SER A 102 -15.75 -3.15 -7.15
N ASN A 103 -15.22 -4.24 -7.70
CA ASN A 103 -14.03 -4.94 -7.19
C ASN A 103 -12.71 -4.33 -7.68
N VAL A 104 -12.73 -3.21 -8.41
CA VAL A 104 -11.50 -2.54 -8.89
C VAL A 104 -11.03 -1.48 -7.90
N VAL A 105 -9.73 -1.51 -7.58
CA VAL A 105 -9.00 -0.44 -6.91
C VAL A 105 -8.04 0.17 -7.92
N CYS A 106 -8.31 1.40 -8.34
CA CYS A 106 -7.42 2.16 -9.21
C CYS A 106 -6.40 2.97 -8.39
N VAL A 107 -5.12 2.81 -8.71
CA VAL A 107 -3.99 3.24 -7.88
C VAL A 107 -3.12 4.28 -8.58
N GLY A 108 -3.04 5.46 -7.98
CA GLY A 108 -2.10 6.52 -8.38
C GLY A 108 -0.73 6.36 -7.72
N ALA A 109 0.29 7.05 -8.27
CA ALA A 109 1.66 6.97 -7.77
C ALA A 109 2.02 8.20 -6.94
N THR A 110 2.60 7.98 -5.75
CA THR A 110 3.25 9.02 -4.95
C THR A 110 4.77 8.89 -5.02
N ASP A 111 5.46 9.99 -4.74
CA ASP A 111 6.90 10.01 -4.51
C ASP A 111 7.28 9.82 -3.03
N VAL A 112 8.57 9.98 -2.73
CA VAL A 112 9.15 9.84 -1.39
C VAL A 112 8.74 10.95 -0.42
N TYR A 113 8.16 12.04 -0.93
CA TYR A 113 7.67 13.17 -0.13
C TYR A 113 6.16 13.08 0.12
N ASP A 114 5.57 11.90 -0.13
CA ASP A 114 4.11 11.67 -0.12
C ASP A 114 3.35 12.62 -1.09
N SER A 115 4.02 13.15 -2.12
CA SER A 115 3.41 14.00 -3.13
C SER A 115 2.98 13.19 -4.36
N PRO A 116 1.96 13.62 -5.13
CA PRO A 116 1.60 12.93 -6.38
C PRO A 116 2.78 12.97 -7.37
N ALA A 117 3.14 11.81 -7.93
CA ALA A 117 4.17 11.77 -8.96
C ALA A 117 3.67 12.52 -10.21
N GLY A 118 4.49 13.39 -10.80
CA GLY A 118 4.08 14.26 -11.91
C GLY A 118 3.62 13.54 -13.18
N PHE A 119 3.96 12.26 -13.35
CA PHE A 119 3.44 11.42 -14.44
C PHE A 119 2.12 10.72 -14.10
N SER A 120 1.76 10.61 -12.82
CA SER A 120 0.59 9.83 -12.41
C SER A 120 -0.67 10.47 -12.98
N ASN A 121 -1.52 9.65 -13.58
CA ASN A 121 -2.88 10.09 -13.86
C ASN A 121 -3.62 10.36 -12.54
N ARG A 122 -4.61 11.26 -12.62
CA ARG A 122 -5.40 11.78 -11.50
C ARG A 122 -6.90 11.67 -11.78
N GLY A 123 -7.69 11.86 -10.75
CA GLY A 123 -9.15 11.83 -10.81
C GLY A 123 -9.71 11.59 -9.42
N GLU A 124 -10.42 12.56 -8.88
CA GLU A 124 -11.05 12.50 -7.56
C GLU A 124 -12.25 11.56 -7.52
N LYS A 125 -12.73 11.09 -8.68
CA LYS A 125 -13.80 10.09 -8.78
C LYS A 125 -13.30 8.74 -9.30
N SER A 126 -12.38 8.77 -10.25
CA SER A 126 -11.96 7.56 -10.98
C SER A 126 -10.74 6.85 -10.38
N VAL A 127 -9.84 7.59 -9.74
CA VAL A 127 -8.65 7.01 -9.08
C VAL A 127 -8.91 6.95 -7.60
N HIS A 128 -8.70 5.79 -6.98
CA HIS A 128 -9.19 5.55 -5.63
C HIS A 128 -8.20 5.98 -4.55
N VAL A 129 -6.93 5.56 -4.66
CA VAL A 129 -5.91 5.75 -3.62
C VAL A 129 -4.52 5.88 -4.23
N GLY A 130 -3.63 6.57 -3.53
CA GLY A 130 -2.21 6.62 -3.86
C GLY A 130 -1.40 5.50 -3.25
N ALA A 131 -0.30 5.11 -3.90
CA ALA A 131 0.73 4.29 -3.27
C ALA A 131 2.12 4.70 -3.78
N PRO A 132 3.22 4.36 -3.05
CA PRO A 132 4.57 4.64 -3.53
C PRO A 132 4.80 4.11 -4.95
N GLY A 133 5.20 4.99 -5.87
CA GLY A 133 5.43 4.64 -7.27
C GLY A 133 6.65 5.33 -7.89
N VAL A 134 7.48 6.02 -7.11
CA VAL A 134 8.73 6.65 -7.57
C VAL A 134 9.91 6.06 -6.80
N GLN A 135 10.97 5.71 -7.53
CA GLN A 135 12.18 5.06 -7.03
C GLN A 135 11.89 3.77 -6.26
N ILE A 136 10.93 2.97 -6.76
CA ILE A 136 10.57 1.71 -6.13
C ILE A 136 11.60 0.66 -6.51
N TYR A 137 12.39 0.27 -5.52
CA TYR A 137 13.41 -0.74 -5.67
C TYR A 137 12.77 -2.12 -5.79
N SER A 138 13.05 -2.83 -6.89
CA SER A 138 12.51 -4.17 -7.13
C SER A 138 13.54 -5.06 -7.82
N THR A 139 13.21 -6.34 -7.94
CA THR A 139 13.99 -7.29 -8.73
C THR A 139 13.84 -6.96 -10.20
N LEU A 140 14.96 -6.84 -10.90
CA LEU A 140 15.03 -6.60 -12.33
C LEU A 140 15.70 -7.79 -13.01
N PHE A 141 15.24 -8.07 -14.22
CA PHE A 141 15.98 -8.91 -15.16
C PHE A 141 16.52 -8.00 -16.26
N SER A 142 17.80 -8.13 -16.60
CA SER A 142 18.33 -7.60 -17.85
C SER A 142 18.82 -8.74 -18.71
N ASN A 143 18.54 -8.65 -20.02
CA ASN A 143 19.19 -9.50 -21.00
C ASN A 143 20.63 -8.99 -21.11
N ALA A 144 21.63 -9.83 -20.84
CA ALA A 144 23.00 -9.45 -21.15
C ALA A 144 23.07 -9.22 -22.66
N THR A 145 23.27 -7.98 -23.11
CA THR A 145 23.48 -7.68 -24.52
C THR A 145 24.70 -8.46 -25.00
N GLY A 146 24.48 -9.60 -25.64
CA GLY A 146 25.51 -10.43 -26.26
C GLY A 146 25.96 -11.70 -25.53
N GLY A 147 25.26 -12.19 -24.49
CA GLY A 147 25.60 -13.45 -23.82
C GLY A 147 24.38 -14.23 -23.35
N GLU A 148 24.42 -15.56 -23.47
CA GLU A 148 23.36 -16.45 -22.97
C GLU A 148 23.30 -16.40 -21.44
N GLY A 149 22.48 -15.51 -20.89
CA GLY A 149 22.24 -15.46 -19.45
C GLY A 149 21.34 -14.30 -19.03
N LEU A 150 20.32 -14.61 -18.22
CA LEU A 150 19.54 -13.60 -17.50
C LEU A 150 20.39 -13.04 -16.36
N VAL A 151 20.61 -11.73 -16.34
CA VAL A 151 21.26 -11.08 -15.18
C VAL A 151 20.16 -10.66 -14.21
N HIS A 152 20.18 -11.24 -13.02
CA HIS A 152 19.33 -10.83 -11.90
C HIS A 152 19.99 -9.67 -11.17
N THR A 153 19.32 -8.52 -11.13
CA THR A 153 19.77 -7.35 -10.39
C THR A 153 18.61 -6.76 -9.60
N TYR A 154 18.91 -5.75 -8.80
CA TYR A 154 17.89 -4.89 -8.22
C TYR A 154 18.06 -3.49 -8.75
N GLY A 155 16.96 -2.76 -8.88
CA GLY A 155 17.02 -1.37 -9.30
C GLY A 155 15.71 -0.63 -9.06
N PRO A 156 15.78 0.72 -9.01
CA PRO A 156 14.60 1.56 -8.86
C PRO A 156 13.85 1.71 -10.18
N LEU A 157 12.52 1.57 -10.14
CA LEU A 157 11.62 1.91 -11.24
C LEU A 157 10.56 2.93 -10.79
N ASN A 158 10.03 3.66 -11.77
CA ASN A 158 8.97 4.64 -11.60
C ASN A 158 7.71 4.18 -12.36
N GLY A 159 6.55 4.33 -11.73
CA GLY A 159 5.28 4.13 -12.39
C GLY A 159 4.13 3.83 -11.43
N THR A 160 2.91 4.14 -11.86
CA THR A 160 1.70 3.58 -11.26
C THR A 160 1.67 2.05 -11.35
N SER A 161 2.40 1.48 -12.33
CA SER A 161 2.73 0.06 -12.43
C SER A 161 3.53 -0.50 -11.25
N MET A 162 4.25 0.34 -10.51
CA MET A 162 4.96 -0.02 -9.27
C MET A 162 4.09 0.27 -8.03
N ALA A 163 3.21 1.27 -8.10
CA ALA A 163 2.25 1.58 -7.03
C ALA A 163 1.16 0.49 -6.88
N ALA A 164 0.60 0.01 -7.99
CA ALA A 164 -0.43 -1.03 -8.02
C ALA A 164 -0.02 -2.31 -7.25
N PRO A 165 1.16 -2.94 -7.47
CA PRO A 165 1.55 -4.14 -6.73
C PRO A 165 1.78 -3.90 -5.24
N VAL A 166 2.11 -2.67 -4.79
CA VAL A 166 2.16 -2.35 -3.36
C VAL A 166 0.77 -2.45 -2.73
N VAL A 167 -0.26 -1.93 -3.39
CA VAL A 167 -1.66 -2.07 -2.96
C VAL A 167 -2.10 -3.53 -3.04
N SER A 168 -1.73 -4.27 -4.09
CA SER A 168 -2.01 -5.71 -4.21
C SER A 168 -1.42 -6.52 -3.06
N GLY A 169 -0.19 -6.21 -2.63
CA GLY A 169 0.45 -6.85 -1.48
C GLY A 169 -0.29 -6.55 -0.17
N ALA A 170 -0.66 -5.30 0.06
CA ALA A 170 -1.47 -4.93 1.23
C ALA A 170 -2.85 -5.62 1.23
N ALA A 171 -3.48 -5.74 0.06
CA ALA A 171 -4.73 -6.47 -0.10
C ALA A 171 -4.58 -7.95 0.26
N ALA A 172 -3.53 -8.60 -0.25
CA ALA A 172 -3.25 -10.01 0.03
C ALA A 172 -2.99 -10.27 1.53
N LEU A 173 -2.33 -9.34 2.23
CA LEU A 173 -2.16 -9.42 3.68
C LEU A 173 -3.52 -9.28 4.41
N ALA A 174 -4.36 -8.33 4.00
CA ALA A 174 -5.69 -8.15 4.59
C ALA A 174 -6.58 -9.39 4.38
N LEU A 175 -6.57 -9.96 3.18
CA LEU A 175 -7.31 -11.19 2.87
C LEU A 175 -6.79 -12.38 3.67
N SER A 176 -5.47 -12.51 3.85
CA SER A 176 -4.89 -13.57 4.69
C SER A 176 -5.39 -13.49 6.12
N LEU A 177 -5.49 -12.27 6.68
CA LEU A 177 -6.06 -12.06 8.01
C LEU A 177 -7.55 -12.45 8.02
N LEU A 178 -8.37 -11.79 7.20
CA LEU A 178 -9.81 -12.00 7.21
C LEU A 178 -10.22 -13.46 6.91
N GLY A 179 -9.54 -14.11 5.96
CA GLY A 179 -9.80 -15.49 5.59
C GLY A 179 -9.26 -16.51 6.59
N ALA A 180 -8.30 -16.16 7.45
CA ALA A 180 -7.88 -17.05 8.54
C ALA A 180 -8.99 -17.26 9.59
N ALA A 181 -10.00 -16.40 9.63
CA ALA A 181 -11.10 -16.50 10.58
C ALA A 181 -12.11 -17.61 10.20
N ASP A 182 -12.37 -17.83 8.91
CA ASP A 182 -13.42 -18.77 8.45
C ASP A 182 -13.11 -19.52 7.13
N GLY A 183 -11.88 -19.39 6.61
CA GLY A 183 -11.44 -20.02 5.37
C GLY A 183 -11.87 -19.28 4.10
N ASN A 184 -12.64 -18.20 4.19
CA ASN A 184 -13.05 -17.42 3.02
C ASN A 184 -12.08 -16.29 2.69
N PHE A 185 -11.26 -16.48 1.65
CA PHE A 185 -10.29 -15.49 1.15
C PHE A 185 -10.84 -14.65 -0.03
N TYR A 186 -12.09 -14.84 -0.43
CA TYR A 186 -12.73 -14.15 -1.55
C TYR A 186 -13.57 -12.96 -1.06
N ARG A 187 -12.89 -11.92 -0.57
CA ARG A 187 -13.51 -10.78 0.13
C ARG A 187 -13.18 -9.43 -0.48
N ALA A 188 -13.18 -9.34 -1.81
CA ALA A 188 -12.79 -8.13 -2.55
C ALA A 188 -13.40 -6.85 -2.01
N GLN A 189 -14.72 -6.79 -1.83
CA GLN A 189 -15.40 -5.56 -1.38
C GLN A 189 -14.93 -5.13 0.02
N GLN A 190 -14.87 -6.07 0.96
CA GLN A 190 -14.44 -5.78 2.33
C GLN A 190 -12.99 -5.28 2.38
N VAL A 191 -12.09 -5.88 1.59
CA VAL A 191 -10.68 -5.46 1.54
C VAL A 191 -10.50 -4.15 0.78
N ARG A 192 -11.26 -3.93 -0.30
CA ARG A 192 -11.31 -2.64 -0.98
C ARG A 192 -11.69 -1.54 0.01
N ASP A 193 -12.78 -1.72 0.75
CA ASP A 193 -13.25 -0.72 1.69
C ASP A 193 -12.21 -0.46 2.79
N LEU A 194 -11.58 -1.51 3.33
CA LEU A 194 -10.48 -1.37 4.29
C LEU A 194 -9.29 -0.59 3.73
N LEU A 195 -8.84 -0.89 2.51
CA LEU A 195 -7.71 -0.19 1.88
C LEU A 195 -8.00 1.30 1.71
N LEU A 196 -9.23 1.66 1.35
CA LEU A 196 -9.63 3.05 1.13
C LEU A 196 -9.90 3.79 2.45
N SER A 197 -10.57 3.16 3.42
CA SER A 197 -10.91 3.79 4.71
C SER A 197 -9.72 3.90 5.65
N SER A 198 -8.69 3.08 5.47
CA SER A 198 -7.46 3.12 6.28
C SER A 198 -6.34 3.94 5.65
N ALA A 199 -6.51 4.43 4.41
CA ALA A 199 -5.55 5.31 3.76
C ALA A 199 -5.31 6.57 4.59
N SER A 200 -4.07 7.05 4.61
CA SER A 200 -3.66 8.19 5.41
C SER A 200 -3.38 9.41 4.54
N ARG A 201 -3.94 10.55 4.93
CA ARG A 201 -3.71 11.83 4.25
C ARG A 201 -2.27 12.29 4.48
N PRO A 202 -1.51 12.62 3.43
CA PRO A 202 -0.18 13.20 3.59
C PRO A 202 -0.18 14.53 4.34
N LEU A 203 0.93 14.81 5.03
CA LEU A 203 1.16 16.11 5.68
C LEU A 203 1.21 17.27 4.68
N GLY A 204 1.64 17.00 3.44
CA GLY A 204 1.72 17.98 2.35
C GLY A 204 0.38 18.39 1.76
N GLY A 205 -0.74 17.79 2.19
CA GLY A 205 -2.09 18.14 1.73
C GLY A 205 -2.84 16.96 1.08
N PRO A 206 -4.05 17.22 0.56
CA PRO A 206 -4.85 16.19 -0.08
C PRO A 206 -4.24 15.77 -1.43
N LEU A 207 -4.31 14.47 -1.73
CA LEU A 207 -3.90 13.91 -3.01
C LEU A 207 -5.05 14.00 -4.04
N PRO A 208 -4.78 14.01 -5.36
CA PRO A 208 -5.79 14.25 -6.40
C PRO A 208 -6.56 12.97 -6.79
N TRP A 209 -6.97 12.20 -5.78
CA TRP A 209 -7.63 10.90 -5.89
C TRP A 209 -8.79 10.85 -4.89
N LEU A 210 -9.73 9.90 -5.05
CA LEU A 210 -10.97 9.79 -4.26
C LEU A 210 -10.75 9.88 -2.74
N THR A 211 -9.80 9.10 -2.22
CA THR A 211 -9.48 9.09 -0.78
C THR A 211 -8.68 10.30 -0.33
N GLN A 212 -8.16 11.09 -1.27
CA GLN A 212 -7.20 12.18 -1.04
C GLN A 212 -5.96 11.75 -0.24
N SER A 213 -5.68 10.44 -0.24
CA SER A 213 -4.79 9.78 0.71
C SER A 213 -3.89 8.76 0.05
N ARG A 214 -2.83 8.37 0.77
CA ARG A 214 -1.89 7.32 0.38
C ARG A 214 -2.20 6.05 1.19
N LEU A 215 -1.97 4.89 0.59
CA LEU A 215 -2.09 3.58 1.21
C LEU A 215 -1.33 3.55 2.54
N ASN A 216 -1.97 3.04 3.59
CA ASN A 216 -1.34 2.73 4.88
C ASN A 216 -1.62 1.27 5.25
N ALA A 217 -0.72 0.38 4.85
CA ALA A 217 -0.87 -1.06 5.08
C ALA A 217 -0.98 -1.42 6.57
N GLY A 218 -0.25 -0.72 7.46
CA GLY A 218 -0.31 -0.96 8.90
C GLY A 218 -1.71 -0.71 9.47
N THR A 219 -2.32 0.42 9.12
CA THR A 219 -3.70 0.74 9.53
C THR A 219 -4.70 -0.21 8.88
N THR A 220 -4.49 -0.62 7.61
CA THR A 220 -5.32 -1.65 6.97
C THR A 220 -5.31 -2.95 7.77
N MET A 221 -4.14 -3.42 8.20
CA MET A 221 -4.01 -4.68 8.97
C MET A 221 -4.63 -4.58 10.36
N LEU A 222 -4.49 -3.41 11.01
CA LEU A 222 -5.13 -3.14 12.30
C LEU A 222 -6.66 -3.24 12.19
N GLN A 223 -7.24 -2.55 11.20
CA GLN A 223 -8.69 -2.57 10.97
C GLN A 223 -9.18 -3.95 10.53
N ALA A 224 -8.43 -4.66 9.67
CA ALA A 224 -8.73 -6.04 9.29
C ALA A 224 -8.75 -6.96 10.52
N THR A 225 -7.79 -6.79 11.44
CA THR A 225 -7.73 -7.54 12.68
C THR A 225 -8.90 -7.25 13.61
N GLN A 226 -9.28 -5.98 13.77
CA GLN A 226 -10.44 -5.59 14.58
C GLN A 226 -11.75 -6.15 14.03
N LYS A 227 -11.82 -6.44 12.72
CA LYS A 227 -12.97 -7.15 12.14
C LYS A 227 -12.95 -8.65 12.39
N MET A 228 -11.80 -9.22 12.75
CA MET A 228 -11.69 -10.62 13.18
C MET A 228 -12.00 -10.82 14.67
N THR A 229 -11.92 -9.78 15.51
CA THR A 229 -12.11 -9.94 16.96
C THR A 229 -13.52 -10.36 17.37
N ASP A 230 -14.51 -10.25 16.47
CA ASP A 230 -15.85 -10.82 16.66
C ASP A 230 -15.90 -12.35 16.39
N VAL A 231 -14.86 -12.92 15.77
CA VAL A 231 -14.75 -14.34 15.39
C VAL A 231 -13.65 -15.07 16.17
N LEU A 232 -12.65 -14.34 16.65
CA LEU A 232 -11.53 -14.90 17.40
C LEU A 232 -11.79 -14.82 18.89
N SER A 233 -12.17 -15.96 19.48
CA SER A 233 -12.13 -16.13 20.93
C SER A 233 -10.69 -15.88 21.42
N PRO A 234 -10.48 -15.18 22.55
CA PRO A 234 -9.17 -15.11 23.18
C PRO A 234 -8.61 -16.52 23.29
N MET A 235 -7.40 -16.76 22.78
CA MET A 235 -6.74 -18.02 23.07
C MET A 235 -6.61 -18.12 24.60
N ALA A 236 -6.94 -19.29 25.14
CA ALA A 236 -6.58 -19.59 26.53
C ALA A 236 -5.08 -19.26 26.70
N PRO A 237 -4.68 -18.62 27.82
CA PRO A 237 -3.28 -18.30 28.06
C PRO A 237 -2.44 -19.56 27.80
N LEU A 238 -1.42 -19.47 26.94
CA LEU A 238 -0.48 -20.58 26.76
C LEU A 238 0.21 -20.96 28.08
N PHE A 239 0.17 -20.05 29.07
CA PHE A 239 0.51 -20.29 30.47
C PHE A 239 -0.44 -19.51 31.39
N SER A 240 -1.08 -20.20 32.34
CA SER A 240 -1.62 -19.58 33.55
C SER A 240 -0.74 -19.98 34.73
N SER A 241 0.01 -19.04 35.31
CA SER A 241 0.56 -19.21 36.65
C SER A 241 -0.23 -18.33 37.60
N ALA A 242 -0.60 -18.85 38.77
CA ALA A 242 -1.48 -18.20 39.74
C ALA A 242 -0.88 -16.94 40.40
N THR A 243 0.30 -16.47 39.96
CA THR A 243 1.06 -15.41 40.63
C THR A 243 1.52 -14.26 39.74
N LEU A 244 1.20 -14.24 38.44
CA LEU A 244 1.54 -13.09 37.57
C LEU A 244 0.40 -12.77 36.58
N PRO A 245 0.19 -11.48 36.24
CA PRO A 245 -0.86 -11.09 35.30
C PRO A 245 -0.62 -11.72 33.93
N ALA A 246 -1.66 -12.36 33.40
CA ALA A 246 -1.66 -13.01 32.10
C ALA A 246 -1.25 -12.03 30.99
N ALA A 247 -0.37 -12.47 30.09
CA ALA A 247 0.03 -11.71 28.92
C ALA A 247 -1.07 -11.79 27.84
N VAL A 248 -1.50 -10.63 27.34
CA VAL A 248 -2.36 -10.50 26.16
C VAL A 248 -1.52 -9.89 25.05
N SER A 249 -1.44 -10.56 23.90
CA SER A 249 -0.83 -10.01 22.68
C SER A 249 -1.71 -8.87 22.14
N PHE A 250 -1.15 -7.67 22.03
CA PHE A 250 -1.76 -6.62 21.21
C PHE A 250 -1.33 -6.82 19.75
N ARG A 251 -2.31 -6.88 18.84
CA ARG A 251 -2.03 -6.94 17.39
C ARG A 251 -1.80 -5.54 16.84
N GLY A 252 -0.74 -5.39 16.06
CA GLY A 252 -0.45 -4.19 15.27
C GLY A 252 0.58 -3.29 15.94
N LEU A 253 1.79 -3.26 15.38
CA LEU A 253 2.69 -2.12 15.50
C LEU A 253 1.93 -0.90 14.96
N GLN A 254 1.55 0.01 15.85
CA GLN A 254 0.96 1.29 15.50
C GLN A 254 2.11 2.26 15.26
N GLU A 255 2.40 2.60 14.00
CA GLU A 255 3.17 3.81 13.71
C GLU A 255 2.19 5.00 13.79
N ALA A 256 2.22 5.71 14.92
CA ALA A 256 1.54 6.98 15.08
C ALA A 256 2.52 8.11 14.72
N TYR A 257 2.14 8.96 13.77
CA TYR A 257 2.93 10.10 13.32
C TYR A 257 2.33 11.39 13.87
N PHE A 258 3.11 12.15 14.62
CA PHE A 258 2.72 13.46 15.13
C PHE A 258 3.55 14.55 14.43
N ALA A 259 2.90 15.61 13.97
CA ALA A 259 3.57 16.83 13.53
C ALA A 259 3.33 17.90 14.60
N ALA A 260 4.40 18.43 15.19
CA ALA A 260 4.34 19.60 16.04
C ALA A 260 4.65 20.86 15.21
N ALA A 261 3.76 21.84 15.22
CA ALA A 261 4.03 23.16 14.65
C ALA A 261 4.76 24.00 15.72
N GLY A 262 6.05 24.26 15.52
CA GLY A 262 6.80 25.16 16.41
C GLY A 262 8.27 24.78 16.53
N SER A 263 9.15 25.77 16.36
CA SER A 263 10.57 25.67 16.64
C SER A 263 10.82 25.80 18.14
N GLN A 264 11.07 24.69 18.84
CA GLN A 264 12.01 24.55 19.97
C GLN A 264 11.70 23.27 20.77
N PHE A 265 12.62 22.31 20.73
CA PHE A 265 12.72 21.26 21.75
C PHE A 265 13.76 21.75 22.77
N THR A 266 13.35 22.15 23.97
CA THR A 266 14.24 22.26 25.12
C THR A 266 14.13 20.98 25.94
N PRO A 267 15.17 20.13 26.02
CA PRO A 267 15.11 18.90 26.79
C PRO A 267 15.35 19.21 28.27
N GLU A 268 14.32 19.60 29.01
CA GLU A 268 14.35 19.50 30.47
C GLU A 268 13.82 18.13 30.89
N THR A 269 14.71 17.32 31.47
CA THR A 269 14.37 16.00 32.00
C THR A 269 14.05 16.15 33.48
N VAL A 270 12.77 16.12 33.85
CA VAL A 270 12.34 15.92 35.24
C VAL A 270 11.69 14.55 35.34
N GLY A 271 12.46 13.57 35.82
CA GLY A 271 12.03 12.17 35.95
C GLY A 271 13.20 11.19 35.83
N ALA A 272 13.06 10.01 36.43
CA ALA A 272 14.14 9.03 36.54
C ALA A 272 14.72 8.68 35.16
N LYS A 273 16.04 8.90 35.01
CA LYS A 273 16.82 8.59 33.80
C LYS A 273 16.62 7.13 33.40
N LEU A 274 15.94 6.91 32.28
CA LEU A 274 16.25 5.79 31.39
C LEU A 274 17.46 6.23 30.56
N ASP A 275 18.52 5.43 30.57
CA ASP A 275 19.85 5.79 30.09
C ASP A 275 19.84 6.11 28.57
N SER A 276 19.62 7.38 28.23
CA SER A 276 19.67 7.90 26.87
C SER A 276 21.04 8.52 26.62
N GLY A 277 21.99 7.70 26.17
CA GLY A 277 23.29 8.17 25.69
C GLY A 277 23.32 8.23 24.17
N VAL A 278 23.60 9.40 23.60
CA VAL A 278 23.96 9.51 22.16
C VAL A 278 25.35 8.90 22.00
N ARG A 279 25.46 7.78 21.27
CA ARG A 279 26.73 7.14 20.94
C ARG A 279 26.89 7.05 19.42
N ALA A 280 27.95 7.64 18.89
CA ALA A 280 28.46 7.28 17.57
C ALA A 280 29.21 5.95 17.70
N VAL A 281 28.84 4.93 16.92
CA VAL A 281 29.53 3.63 16.94
C VAL A 281 30.04 3.29 15.54
N PRO A 282 31.33 2.95 15.36
CA PRO A 282 31.92 2.61 14.07
C PRO A 282 31.49 1.22 13.57
N SER A 283 31.54 1.06 12.25
CA SER A 283 31.21 -0.16 11.53
C SER A 283 32.31 -1.23 11.64
N SER A 284 32.19 -2.16 12.58
CA SER A 284 32.65 -3.56 12.43
C SER A 284 32.40 -4.36 13.70
N GLY A 285 31.61 -5.43 13.60
CA GLY A 285 31.46 -6.40 14.70
C GLY A 285 30.10 -7.09 14.67
N SER A 286 30.12 -8.37 14.32
CA SER A 286 28.99 -9.28 14.30
C SER A 286 28.40 -9.49 15.70
N LEU A 287 27.24 -8.91 15.97
CA LEU A 287 26.30 -9.35 17.00
C LEU A 287 24.88 -9.25 16.43
N SER A 288 24.09 -10.30 16.65
CA SER A 288 22.68 -10.38 16.26
C SER A 288 21.84 -9.41 17.10
N LEU A 289 21.98 -8.12 16.82
CA LEU A 289 21.19 -7.05 17.41
C LEU A 289 19.98 -6.82 16.50
N PHE A 290 18.78 -6.95 17.05
CA PHE A 290 17.57 -6.53 16.35
C PHE A 290 17.52 -5.00 16.40
N GLU A 291 17.74 -4.36 15.27
CA GLU A 291 17.71 -2.91 15.16
C GLU A 291 16.37 -2.47 14.55
N LEU A 292 15.53 -1.80 15.33
CA LEU A 292 14.32 -1.14 14.84
C LEU A 292 14.72 0.21 14.25
N ARG A 293 14.92 0.26 12.93
CA ARG A 293 15.13 1.52 12.20
C ARG A 293 13.83 1.97 11.54
N GLY A 294 13.18 2.98 12.09
CA GLY A 294 12.18 3.77 11.38
C GLY A 294 12.88 4.91 10.62
N PHE A 295 12.62 5.06 9.32
CA PHE A 295 13.15 6.19 8.54
C PHE A 295 11.99 7.01 7.97
N LYS A 296 11.94 8.30 8.33
CA LYS A 296 11.27 9.30 7.49
C LYS A 296 12.11 10.58 7.47
N TYR A 297 12.44 11.03 6.27
CA TYR A 297 13.04 12.34 6.03
C TYR A 297 11.92 13.34 5.77
N SER A 298 11.70 14.30 6.69
CA SER A 298 11.10 15.58 6.33
C SER A 298 11.45 16.66 7.36
N ALA A 299 11.90 17.83 6.87
CA ALA A 299 12.02 19.08 7.63
C ALA A 299 12.88 19.08 8.91
N GLY A 300 14.03 18.41 8.89
CA GLY A 300 15.17 18.79 9.75
C GLY A 300 15.18 18.28 11.19
N VAL A 301 14.26 17.42 11.61
CA VAL A 301 14.37 16.72 12.92
C VAL A 301 14.05 15.24 12.75
N VAL A 302 15.00 14.40 13.18
CA VAL A 302 14.82 12.95 13.30
C VAL A 302 14.76 12.64 14.80
N ALA A 303 13.61 12.18 15.29
CA ALA A 303 13.55 11.55 16.60
C ALA A 303 13.94 10.08 16.42
N VAL A 304 15.19 9.74 16.74
CA VAL A 304 15.65 8.35 16.81
C VAL A 304 15.49 7.88 18.25
N LEU A 305 14.54 6.99 18.51
CA LEU A 305 14.46 6.29 19.79
C LEU A 305 15.25 4.98 19.67
N SER A 306 16.53 5.01 20.05
CA SER A 306 17.38 3.82 20.08
C SER A 306 17.47 3.28 21.50
N SER A 307 16.85 2.12 21.77
CA SER A 307 17.10 1.36 22.99
C SER A 307 17.49 -0.07 22.64
N TYR A 308 18.49 -0.62 23.32
CA TYR A 308 18.84 -2.04 23.21
C TYR A 308 18.10 -2.81 24.30
N LEU A 309 17.39 -3.87 23.92
CA LEU A 309 16.74 -4.79 24.84
C LEU A 309 17.44 -6.15 24.74
N GLN A 310 18.20 -6.53 25.78
CA GLN A 310 18.83 -7.84 25.84
C GLN A 310 17.81 -8.86 26.37
N LEU A 311 17.52 -9.87 25.55
CA LEU A 311 16.54 -10.92 25.86
C LEU A 311 17.29 -12.16 26.32
N ASN A 312 17.05 -12.59 27.56
CA ASN A 312 17.76 -13.71 28.18
C ASN A 312 17.18 -15.09 27.82
N ALA A 313 16.20 -15.15 26.91
CA ALA A 313 15.58 -16.37 26.43
C ALA A 313 15.02 -16.20 25.00
N THR A 314 15.00 -17.29 24.25
CA THR A 314 14.30 -17.38 22.95
C THR A 314 12.79 -17.41 23.18
N GLY A 315 12.05 -16.51 22.53
CA GLY A 315 10.59 -16.38 22.69
C GLY A 315 9.99 -15.20 21.93
N LEU A 316 8.67 -15.05 22.00
CA LEU A 316 7.92 -13.90 21.48
C LEU A 316 7.80 -12.81 22.57
N TRP A 317 8.14 -11.58 22.23
CA TRP A 317 8.18 -10.43 23.16
C TRP A 317 7.31 -9.29 22.63
N ALA A 318 6.65 -8.54 23.52
CA ALA A 318 5.89 -7.34 23.18
C ALA A 318 6.45 -6.12 23.91
N LEU A 319 6.54 -4.99 23.21
CA LEU A 319 6.98 -3.70 23.76
C LEU A 319 5.76 -2.80 23.98
N ARG A 320 5.55 -2.32 25.21
CA ARG A 320 4.48 -1.36 25.54
C ARG A 320 5.10 0.01 25.81
N VAL A 321 4.68 1.02 25.06
CA VAL A 321 5.04 2.43 25.30
C VAL A 321 3.77 3.14 25.79
N SER A 322 3.84 3.78 26.96
CA SER A 322 2.72 4.55 27.52
C SER A 322 3.09 6.02 27.64
N GLY A 323 2.26 6.90 27.08
CA GLY A 323 2.32 8.35 27.33
C GLY A 323 1.30 8.74 28.38
N GLY A 324 1.73 9.44 29.43
CA GLY A 324 0.84 10.18 30.32
C GLY A 324 0.75 11.63 29.86
N VAL A 325 -0.43 12.22 29.88
CA VAL A 325 -0.58 13.68 29.85
C VAL A 325 -0.45 14.15 31.29
N ASP A 326 0.59 14.92 31.60
CA ASP A 326 0.71 15.58 32.89
C ASP A 326 -0.30 16.74 32.95
N PRO A 327 -1.26 16.76 33.89
CA PRO A 327 -2.19 17.87 34.07
C PRO A 327 -1.51 19.20 34.39
N ALA A 328 -0.20 19.23 34.65
CA ALA A 328 0.58 20.45 34.84
C ALA A 328 0.92 21.21 33.54
N THR A 329 0.57 20.69 32.36
CA THR A 329 0.79 21.39 31.07
C THR A 329 -0.52 21.69 30.35
N VAL A 330 -1.30 22.61 30.94
CA VAL A 330 -2.25 23.44 30.19
C VAL A 330 -1.55 24.78 29.93
N PHE A 331 -1.26 25.04 28.66
CA PHE A 331 -1.03 26.39 28.12
C PHE A 331 -1.86 26.53 26.85
#